data_AF-A0A4P8SEN8-F1
#
_entry.id   AF-A0A4P8SEN8-F1
#
_cell.length_a   1.000
_cell.length_b   1.000
_cell.length_c   1.000
_cell.angle_alpha   90.00
_cell.angle_beta   90.00
_cell.angle_gamma   90.00
#
_symmetry.space_group_name_H-M   'P 1'
#
loop_
_entity.id
_entity.type
_entity.pdbx_description
1 polymer ?
#
loop_
_entity_poly.entity_id
_entity_poly.type
_entity_poly.pdbx_seq_one_letter_code
_entity_poly.pdbx_strand_id
1 'polypeptide(L)' 'MYYLRKLYIIKSDFVETFNDHFNKTNLPNQLKHGASLVGKWMRDKQDSTVEIFAIREYGSYEDYVKSGLI' A
#
# COMPACT_ATOMS: atom_id res chain seq x y z
N MET A 1 -8.30 -16.49 -2.16
CA MET A 1 -7.98 -15.04 -2.26
C MET A 1 -7.87 -14.51 -0.84
N TYR A 2 -6.75 -13.85 -0.53
CA TYR A 2 -6.44 -13.26 0.77
C TYR A 2 -6.13 -11.77 0.58
N TYR A 3 -6.74 -10.90 1.37
CA TYR A 3 -6.66 -9.45 1.19
C TYR A 3 -6.03 -8.76 2.40
N LEU A 4 -5.12 -7.84 2.15
CA LEU A 4 -4.50 -6.99 3.17
C LEU A 4 -4.81 -5.53 2.92
N ARG A 5 -5.39 -4.88 3.93
CA ARG A 5 -5.56 -3.43 3.95
C ARG A 5 -4.48 -2.80 4.83
N LYS A 6 -3.68 -1.90 4.26
CA LYS A 6 -2.79 -1.01 5.02
C LYS A 6 -3.32 0.43 4.93
N LEU A 7 -3.37 1.12 6.06
CA LEU A 7 -3.85 2.50 6.19
C LEU A 7 -2.78 3.35 6.86
N TYR A 8 -2.62 4.58 6.35
CA TYR A 8 -1.67 5.56 6.83
C TYR A 8 -2.35 6.92 6.94
N ILE A 9 -1.94 7.71 7.94
CA ILE A 9 -2.25 9.13 8.04
C ILE A 9 -0.93 9.86 7.84
N ILE A 10 -0.83 10.64 6.77
CA ILE A 10 0.40 11.27 6.30
C ILE A 10 0.23 12.78 6.34
N LYS A 11 1.24 13.53 6.74
CA LYS A 11 1.22 15.00 6.61
C LYS A 11 1.12 15.40 5.13
N SER A 12 0.30 16.40 4.82
CA SER A 12 0.02 16.78 3.43
C SER A 12 1.27 17.13 2.62
N ASP A 13 2.29 17.73 3.27
CA ASP A 13 3.58 18.09 2.68
C ASP A 13 4.47 16.89 2.31
N PHE A 14 4.22 15.71 2.88
CA PHE A 14 4.99 14.50 2.65
C PHE A 14 4.33 13.53 1.65
N VAL A 15 3.10 13.82 1.22
CA VAL A 15 2.29 12.93 0.38
C VAL A 15 2.97 12.56 -0.94
N GLU A 16 3.62 13.53 -1.60
CA GLU A 16 4.31 13.29 -2.86
C GLU A 16 5.48 12.30 -2.67
N THR A 17 6.34 12.56 -1.68
CA THR A 17 7.46 11.66 -1.33
C THR A 17 6.96 10.25 -1.00
N PHE A 18 5.87 10.14 -0.23
CA PHE A 18 5.26 8.86 0.09
C PHE A 18 4.78 8.11 -1.16
N ASN A 19 4.09 8.80 -2.07
CA ASN A 19 3.59 8.22 -3.32
C ASN A 19 4.74 7.80 -4.25
N ASP A 20 5.80 8.59 -4.31
CA ASP A 20 6.99 8.28 -5.08
C ASP A 20 7.68 7.00 -4.58
N HIS A 21 7.89 6.89 -3.26
CA HIS A 21 8.42 5.67 -2.67
C HIS A 21 7.51 4.47 -2.94
N PHE A 22 6.18 4.65 -2.84
CA PHE A 22 5.22 3.60 -3.14
C PHE A 22 5.35 3.11 -4.59
N ASN A 23 5.35 4.01 -5.58
CA ASN A 23 5.37 3.66 -7.00
C ASN A 23 6.72 3.12 -7.46
N LYS A 24 7.83 3.68 -6.98
CA LYS A 24 9.17 3.36 -7.47
C LYS A 24 9.82 2.18 -6.73
N THR A 25 9.41 1.93 -5.49
CA THR A 25 10.05 0.92 -4.63
C THR A 25 9.06 -0.11 -4.11
N ASN A 26 8.01 0.33 -3.41
CA ASN A 26 7.16 -0.59 -2.66
C ASN A 26 6.30 -1.47 -3.57
N LEU A 27 5.59 -0.89 -4.53
CA LEU A 27 4.71 -1.61 -5.45
C LEU A 27 5.48 -2.60 -6.33
N PRO A 28 6.60 -2.24 -6.98
CA PRO A 28 7.39 -3.22 -7.73
C PRO A 28 7.85 -4.40 -6.89
N ASN A 29 8.27 -4.16 -5.64
CA ASN A 29 8.66 -5.21 -4.71
C ASN A 29 7.46 -6.11 -4.35
N GLN A 30 6.29 -5.53 -4.10
CA GLN A 30 5.06 -6.27 -3.83
C GLN A 30 4.66 -7.19 -4.99
N LEU A 31 4.67 -6.67 -6.22
CA LEU A 31 4.34 -7.44 -7.42
C LEU A 31 5.33 -8.59 -7.64
N LYS A 32 6.63 -8.35 -7.41
CA LYS A 32 7.68 -9.38 -7.49
C LYS A 32 7.43 -10.55 -6.54
N HIS A 33 6.83 -10.29 -5.38
CA HIS A 33 6.53 -11.30 -4.37
C HIS A 33 5.08 -11.81 -4.42
N GLY A 34 4.42 -11.68 -5.58
CA GLY A 34 3.14 -12.34 -5.86
C GLY A 34 1.90 -11.61 -5.33
N ALA A 35 2.04 -10.38 -4.83
CA ALA A 35 0.90 -9.54 -4.51
C ALA A 35 0.33 -8.92 -5.78
N SER A 36 -0.99 -8.73 -5.83
CA SER A 36 -1.67 -7.85 -6.79
C SER A 36 -2.18 -6.61 -6.08
N LEU A 37 -2.09 -5.45 -6.73
CA LEU A 37 -2.69 -4.22 -6.22
C LEU A 37 -4.17 -4.18 -6.63
N VAL A 38 -5.07 -4.27 -5.65
CA VAL A 38 -6.52 -4.08 -5.88
C VAL A 38 -6.82 -2.59 -6.08
N GLY A 39 -6.18 -1.76 -5.26
CA GLY A 39 -6.28 -0.31 -5.40
C GLY A 39 -5.59 0.42 -4.26
N LYS A 40 -5.43 1.73 -4.47
CA LYS A 40 -4.90 2.67 -3.50
C LYS A 40 -5.70 3.95 -3.61
N TRP A 41 -6.15 4.47 -2.47
CA TRP A 41 -7.01 5.64 -2.39
C TRP A 41 -6.44 6.65 -1.41
N MET A 42 -6.84 7.90 -1.59
CA MET A 42 -6.42 9.02 -0.77
C MET A 42 -7.62 9.88 -0.43
N ARG A 43 -7.64 10.41 0.80
CA ARG A 43 -8.66 11.32 1.29
C ARG A 43 -8.01 12.43 2.10
N ASP A 44 -8.23 13.68 1.69
CA ASP A 44 -7.84 14.86 2.47
C ASP A 44 -8.68 14.92 3.77
N LYS A 45 -8.03 15.17 4.91
CA LYS A 45 -8.66 15.24 6.24
C LYS A 45 -8.88 16.67 6.76
N GLN A 46 -8.52 17.70 5.99
CA GLN A 46 -8.69 19.12 6.33
C GLN A 46 -7.93 19.58 7.59
N ASP A 47 -7.05 18.74 8.14
CA ASP A 47 -6.21 18.97 9.33
C ASP A 47 -4.71 18.97 8.97
N SER A 48 -4.37 19.32 7.73
CA SER A 48 -3.03 19.19 7.14
C SER A 48 -2.50 17.75 7.10
N THR A 49 -3.42 16.76 7.11
CA THR A 49 -3.11 15.36 6.83
C THR A 49 -3.95 14.79 5.71
N VAL A 50 -3.43 13.72 5.12
CA VAL A 50 -4.10 12.91 4.10
C VAL A 50 -4.12 11.47 4.59
N GLU A 51 -5.30 10.87 4.59
CA GLU A 51 -5.46 9.44 4.78
C GLU A 51 -5.15 8.73 3.46
N ILE A 52 -4.28 7.72 3.50
CA ILE A 52 -3.94 6.88 2.36
C ILE A 52 -4.12 5.43 2.75
N PHE A 53 -4.89 4.67 1.99
CA PHE A 53 -4.98 3.22 2.18
C PHE A 53 -4.83 2.47 0.86
N ALA A 54 -4.28 1.26 0.96
CA ALA A 54 -4.13 0.36 -0.17
C ALA A 54 -4.61 -1.04 0.20
N ILE A 55 -5.20 -1.72 -0.77
CA ILE A 55 -5.60 -3.12 -0.66
C ILE A 55 -4.73 -3.93 -1.61
N ARG A 56 -4.13 -4.97 -1.06
CA ARG A 56 -3.34 -5.96 -1.79
C ARG A 56 -4.03 -7.31 -1.72
N GLU A 57 -3.90 -8.07 -2.77
CA GLU A 57 -4.45 -9.41 -2.89
C GLU A 57 -3.34 -10.44 -3.08
N TYR A 58 -3.53 -11.60 -2.47
CA TYR A 58 -2.76 -12.82 -2.67
C TYR A 58 -3.70 -13.99 -3.01
N GLY A 59 -3.18 -15.02 -3.68
CA GLY A 59 -3.95 -16.24 -3.97
C GLY A 59 -4.47 -16.92 -2.70
N SER A 60 -3.60 -17.01 -1.68
CA SER A 60 -3.84 -17.64 -0.38
C SER A 60 -3.17 -16.89 0.77
N TYR A 61 -3.44 -17.31 2.01
CA TYR A 61 -2.73 -16.80 3.18
C TYR A 61 -1.26 -17.25 3.18
N GLU A 62 -1.00 -18.47 2.72
CA GLU A 62 0.34 -19.05 2.60
C GLU A 62 1.21 -18.27 1.62
N ASP A 63 0.65 -17.80 0.52
CA ASP A 63 1.35 -16.93 -0.44
C ASP A 63 1.74 -15.60 0.21
N TYR A 64 0.86 -15.02 1.03
CA TYR A 64 1.19 -13.84 1.82
C TYR A 64 2.34 -14.13 2.78
N VAL A 65 2.30 -15.23 3.54
CA VAL A 65 3.38 -15.59 4.49
C VAL A 65 4.71 -15.77 3.76
N LYS A 66 4.72 -16.43 2.59
CA LYS A 66 5.91 -16.62 1.76
C LYS A 66 6.46 -15.33 1.15
N SER A 67 5.61 -14.31 0.96
CA SER A 67 6.05 -13.04 0.37
C SER A 67 7.14 -12.36 1.19
N GLY A 68 7.20 -12.60 2.52
CA GLY A 68 8.16 -11.97 3.43
C GLY A 68 7.95 -10.46 3.57
N LEU A 69 6.85 -9.91 3.03
CA LEU A 69 6.54 -8.49 3.03
C LEU A 69 5.71 -8.11 4.26
N ILE A 70 6.41 -7.89 5.38
CA ILE A 70 5.83 -7.42 6.65
C ILE A 70 5.61 -5.90 6.58
#